data_AF-A0A971KIX2-F1
#
_entry.id   AF-A0A971KIX2-F1
#
_cell.length_a   1.000
_cell.length_b   1.000
_cell.length_c   1.000
_cell.angle_alpha   90.00
_cell.angle_beta   90.00
_cell.angle_gamma   90.00
#
_symmetry.space_group_name_H-M   'P 1'
#
loop_
_entity.id
_entity.type
_entity.pdbx_description
1 polymer ?
#
loop_
_entity_poly.entity_id
_entity_poly.type
_entity_poly.pdbx_seq_one_letter_code
_entity_poly.pdbx_strand_id
1 'polypeptide(L)'
;MDNKTLSIIHRPFGNGQPYFQQPFERFPRMPRVGEPIMVGAGTVPTHAAETMHVQYRLESESEAHLVDATCIGESDCIGNDPGQRWWMAVLPAVNIATTVYYRFKACTGSDDVYSSWYACSVGKTFKSGRITTWTSYGNDGVVIRCEDLSIQFADNNGKLSISISKENQQYVHYASGSAWQVSELEDSLELKGSCTVVIDKKNLTWRVDRDSATCFSMTKPVEISETFDETGRAFAYVTISARAPAGERYAGFGERYNALDQRGNIILNRVFEQYKNQRLKTYVPMPFFITNRNWGLHVHTERLVEFDMASRAPDQWSMCMETVVGKACRFDFLFGSPQAIRSAFIAHNPQCPPIPEWALGLWMSANDWNSQELVERMAEKTRETDIPATALVIEAWSDETTFYIFNDAEYEVKDTPFTLKDFHFKQDGLWPDPKSMVKRLLAQGIHTVLWQIPVLRSLDNRKHRQHELDKTHAVEHKLVLGTADGSRYTSAPGWFKGSLIPDFTNCDTCEWWLAKRRYLLEEVGIAGFKTDGGEHLWGYGITASDGRMGDRLINAFPQLYL
;
A
#
# COMPACT_ATOMS: atom_id res chain seq x y z
N MET A 1 -11.75 -4.17 -45.79
CA MET A 1 -11.76 -3.86 -44.35
C MET A 1 -11.80 -5.19 -43.65
N ASP A 2 -10.75 -5.54 -42.90
CA ASP A 2 -10.69 -6.83 -42.20
C ASP A 2 -11.88 -6.94 -41.24
N ASN A 3 -12.71 -7.96 -41.41
CA ASN A 3 -13.76 -8.35 -40.47
C ASN A 3 -13.08 -8.85 -39.19
N LYS A 4 -12.63 -7.94 -38.33
CA LYS A 4 -12.20 -8.29 -36.98
C LYS A 4 -13.45 -8.70 -36.20
N THR A 5 -13.50 -9.97 -35.82
CA THR A 5 -14.52 -10.51 -34.89
C THR A 5 -14.58 -9.64 -33.64
N LEU A 6 -15.79 -9.25 -33.22
CA LEU A 6 -16.00 -8.47 -32.01
C LEU A 6 -15.43 -9.21 -30.81
N SER A 7 -14.68 -8.50 -29.97
CA SER A 7 -14.16 -9.00 -28.69
C SER A 7 -14.67 -8.15 -27.54
N ILE A 8 -14.97 -8.80 -26.42
CA ILE A 8 -15.39 -8.16 -25.16
C ILE A 8 -14.23 -8.24 -24.17
N ILE A 9 -13.90 -7.11 -23.55
CA ILE A 9 -12.81 -6.96 -22.59
C ILE A 9 -13.41 -6.61 -21.23
N HIS A 10 -13.29 -7.53 -20.28
CA HIS A 10 -13.63 -7.30 -18.88
C HIS A 10 -12.56 -7.91 -17.99
N ARG A 11 -12.12 -7.14 -16.98
CA ARG A 11 -11.15 -7.59 -15.97
C ARG A 11 -11.68 -7.16 -14.60
N PRO A 12 -12.31 -8.05 -13.81
CA PRO A 12 -13.04 -7.63 -12.61
C PRO A 12 -12.23 -6.82 -11.60
N PHE A 13 -10.93 -7.13 -11.46
CA PHE A 13 -9.99 -6.45 -10.55
C PHE A 13 -9.07 -5.44 -11.25
N GLY A 14 -9.22 -5.30 -12.58
CA GLY A 14 -8.46 -4.35 -13.40
C GLY A 14 -6.96 -4.64 -13.36
N ASN A 15 -6.18 -3.59 -13.14
CA ASN A 15 -4.75 -3.66 -12.89
C ASN A 15 -4.39 -3.48 -11.40
N GLY A 16 -5.38 -3.53 -10.51
CA GLY A 16 -5.16 -3.37 -9.07
C GLY A 16 -4.86 -1.95 -8.59
N GLN A 17 -5.00 -0.92 -9.43
CA GLN A 17 -4.73 0.47 -9.03
C GLN A 17 -5.69 0.91 -7.90
N PRO A 18 -5.21 1.52 -6.79
CA PRO A 18 -6.02 1.66 -5.57
C PRO A 18 -7.00 2.87 -5.48
N TYR A 19 -6.94 3.84 -6.40
CA TYR A 19 -7.71 5.10 -6.36
C TYR A 19 -8.65 5.34 -7.55
N PHE A 20 -8.49 4.60 -8.64
CA PHE A 20 -9.19 4.79 -9.89
C PHE A 20 -9.70 3.44 -10.39
N GLN A 21 -10.99 3.42 -10.68
CA GLN A 21 -11.65 2.28 -11.30
C GLN A 21 -11.49 2.38 -12.82
N GLN A 22 -10.93 1.35 -13.44
CA GLN A 22 -10.91 1.28 -14.91
C GLN A 22 -12.31 0.96 -15.46
N PRO A 23 -12.66 1.45 -16.67
CA PRO A 23 -14.01 1.27 -17.24
C PRO A 23 -14.38 -0.18 -17.57
N PHE A 24 -13.43 -1.12 -17.49
CA PHE A 24 -13.62 -2.56 -17.68
C PHE A 24 -13.56 -3.36 -16.37
N GLU A 25 -13.55 -2.68 -15.21
CA GLU A 25 -13.54 -3.30 -13.89
C GLU A 25 -14.94 -3.57 -13.34
N ARG A 26 -14.97 -4.41 -12.31
CA ARG A 26 -16.10 -4.49 -11.38
C ARG A 26 -15.89 -3.51 -10.23
N PHE A 27 -16.95 -2.86 -9.77
CA PHE A 27 -16.92 -2.00 -8.59
C PHE A 27 -18.09 -2.24 -7.64
N PRO A 28 -17.82 -2.31 -6.32
CA PRO A 28 -16.47 -2.47 -5.74
C PRO A 28 -15.82 -3.78 -6.25
N ARG A 29 -14.49 -3.82 -6.33
CA ARG A 29 -13.76 -5.03 -6.78
C ARG A 29 -14.12 -6.25 -5.92
N MET A 30 -14.32 -5.98 -4.64
CA MET A 30 -14.67 -6.93 -3.59
C MET A 30 -15.99 -6.49 -2.92
N PRO A 31 -17.16 -6.83 -3.48
CA PRO A 31 -18.46 -6.37 -2.97
C PRO A 31 -18.86 -7.02 -1.67
N ARG A 32 -19.62 -6.24 -0.89
CA ARG A 32 -20.24 -6.64 0.38
C ARG A 32 -21.75 -6.76 0.23
N VAL A 33 -22.37 -7.46 1.18
CA VAL A 33 -23.84 -7.57 1.26
C VAL A 33 -24.47 -6.18 1.28
N GLY A 34 -25.47 -5.97 0.44
CA GLY A 34 -26.23 -4.73 0.33
C GLY A 34 -25.58 -3.66 -0.56
N GLU A 35 -24.38 -3.89 -1.09
CA GLU A 35 -23.76 -2.99 -2.06
C GLU A 35 -24.22 -3.32 -3.49
N PRO A 36 -24.55 -2.31 -4.33
CA PRO A 36 -24.74 -2.53 -5.75
C PRO A 36 -23.42 -2.94 -6.40
N ILE A 37 -23.48 -3.83 -7.39
CA ILE A 37 -22.31 -4.30 -8.14
C ILE A 37 -22.34 -3.66 -9.52
N MET A 38 -21.42 -2.74 -9.77
CA MET A 38 -21.21 -2.18 -11.11
C MET A 38 -20.23 -3.07 -11.87
N VAL A 39 -20.53 -3.37 -13.13
CA VAL A 39 -19.64 -4.13 -14.01
C VAL A 39 -19.44 -3.37 -15.31
N GLY A 40 -18.18 -3.11 -15.64
CA GLY A 40 -17.80 -2.41 -16.87
C GLY A 40 -17.13 -3.33 -17.87
N ALA A 41 -17.29 -3.08 -19.18
CA ALA A 41 -16.57 -3.80 -20.22
C ALA A 41 -16.30 -2.93 -21.45
N GLY A 42 -15.25 -3.28 -22.19
CA GLY A 42 -14.91 -2.70 -23.49
C GLY A 42 -15.28 -3.62 -24.65
N THR A 43 -15.64 -3.06 -25.80
CA THR A 43 -15.81 -3.80 -27.06
C THR A 43 -14.85 -3.30 -28.12
N VAL A 44 -14.23 -4.24 -28.84
CA VAL A 44 -13.31 -3.96 -29.95
C VAL A 44 -13.71 -4.77 -31.18
N PRO A 45 -13.80 -4.17 -32.37
CA PRO A 45 -13.64 -2.73 -32.69
C PRO A 45 -14.70 -1.81 -32.06
N THR A 46 -14.42 -0.51 -31.90
CA THR A 46 -15.28 0.50 -31.24
C THR A 46 -16.76 0.40 -31.62
N HIS A 47 -17.08 0.38 -32.91
CA HIS A 47 -18.46 0.43 -33.40
C HIS A 47 -19.03 -0.95 -33.75
N ALA A 48 -18.40 -2.03 -33.27
CA ALA A 48 -18.86 -3.38 -33.57
C ALA A 48 -20.10 -3.76 -32.76
N ALA A 49 -20.28 -3.23 -31.54
CA ALA A 49 -21.47 -3.43 -30.72
C ALA A 49 -22.42 -2.22 -30.83
N GLU A 50 -23.68 -2.46 -31.19
CA GLU A 50 -24.75 -1.47 -31.20
C GLU A 50 -25.31 -1.25 -29.78
N THR A 51 -25.55 -2.33 -29.05
CA THR A 51 -25.98 -2.36 -27.65
C THR A 51 -25.20 -3.39 -26.85
N MET A 52 -25.21 -3.25 -25.52
CA MET A 52 -24.72 -4.29 -24.63
C MET A 52 -25.66 -4.51 -23.46
N HIS A 53 -25.79 -5.77 -23.05
CA HIS A 53 -26.54 -6.19 -21.89
C HIS A 53 -25.64 -7.05 -20.99
N VAL A 54 -25.99 -7.14 -19.71
CA VAL A 54 -25.37 -8.05 -18.76
C VAL A 54 -26.40 -9.09 -18.34
N GLN A 55 -26.07 -10.35 -18.59
CA GLN A 55 -26.78 -11.47 -18.01
C GLN A 55 -26.18 -11.77 -16.64
N TYR A 56 -27.00 -11.87 -15.60
CA TYR A 56 -26.54 -12.23 -14.27
C TYR A 56 -27.51 -13.18 -13.58
N ARG A 57 -27.01 -13.96 -12.62
CA ARG A 57 -27.81 -14.82 -11.74
C ARG A 57 -27.09 -15.03 -10.42
N LEU A 58 -27.85 -15.27 -9.36
CA LEU A 58 -27.32 -15.76 -8.11
C LEU A 58 -27.05 -17.27 -8.21
N GLU A 59 -26.18 -17.79 -7.36
CA GLU A 59 -25.86 -19.23 -7.30
C GLU A 59 -27.09 -20.11 -7.08
N SER A 60 -28.08 -19.60 -6.33
CA SER A 60 -29.35 -20.28 -6.07
C SER A 60 -30.33 -20.28 -7.24
N GLU A 61 -30.05 -19.53 -8.31
CA GLU A 61 -30.96 -19.29 -9.43
C GLU A 61 -30.54 -20.09 -10.67
N SER A 62 -31.50 -20.72 -11.34
CA SER A 62 -31.26 -21.42 -12.60
C SER A 62 -31.28 -20.47 -13.81
N GLU A 63 -32.19 -19.49 -13.79
CA GLU A 63 -32.40 -18.53 -14.88
C GLU A 63 -31.58 -17.25 -14.69
N ALA A 64 -31.13 -16.66 -15.80
CA ALA A 64 -30.38 -15.41 -15.78
C ALA A 64 -31.30 -14.22 -16.01
N HIS A 65 -31.16 -13.21 -15.17
CA HIS A 65 -31.72 -11.88 -15.34
C HIS A 65 -30.90 -11.10 -16.38
N LEU A 66 -31.53 -10.14 -17.04
CA LEU A 66 -30.89 -9.27 -18.03
C LEU A 66 -30.98 -7.82 -17.57
N VAL A 67 -29.87 -7.09 -17.64
CA VAL A 67 -29.79 -5.65 -17.36
C VAL A 67 -29.12 -4.96 -18.54
N ASP A 68 -29.63 -3.80 -18.94
CA ASP A 68 -29.01 -3.00 -19.99
C ASP A 68 -27.71 -2.37 -19.51
N ALA A 69 -26.67 -2.41 -20.34
CA ALA A 69 -25.45 -1.66 -20.12
C ALA A 69 -25.53 -0.32 -20.84
N THR A 70 -25.13 0.75 -20.15
CA THR A 70 -25.05 2.09 -20.73
C THR A 70 -23.68 2.30 -21.37
N CYS A 71 -23.63 2.83 -22.60
CA CYS A 71 -22.38 3.28 -23.20
C CYS A 71 -21.85 4.51 -22.43
N ILE A 72 -20.62 4.42 -21.93
CA ILE A 72 -19.98 5.48 -21.14
C ILE A 72 -18.88 6.22 -21.91
N GLY A 73 -18.68 5.90 -23.20
CA GLY A 73 -17.79 6.63 -24.10
C GLY A 73 -17.02 5.76 -25.10
N GLU A 74 -16.46 6.41 -26.11
CA GLU A 74 -15.82 5.78 -27.29
C GLU A 74 -14.35 6.25 -27.49
N SER A 75 -13.70 6.69 -26.39
CA SER A 75 -12.44 7.48 -26.29
C SER A 75 -12.63 8.94 -26.72
N ASP A 76 -12.57 9.91 -25.78
CA ASP A 76 -11.45 10.86 -25.70
C ASP A 76 -11.35 11.69 -24.39
N CYS A 77 -11.94 11.28 -23.25
CA CYS A 77 -11.81 12.04 -21.98
C CYS A 77 -11.06 11.34 -20.83
N ILE A 78 -10.68 10.06 -20.96
CA ILE A 78 -10.08 9.27 -19.85
C ILE A 78 -8.94 8.34 -20.32
N GLY A 79 -8.05 8.78 -21.20
CA GLY A 79 -6.78 8.08 -21.49
C GLY A 79 -6.89 6.60 -21.90
N ASN A 80 -8.02 6.18 -22.47
CA ASN A 80 -8.26 4.80 -22.88
C ASN A 80 -7.76 4.56 -24.32
N ASP A 81 -7.39 3.31 -24.63
CA ASP A 81 -6.80 2.89 -25.90
C ASP A 81 -7.70 3.26 -27.11
N PRO A 82 -7.19 3.96 -28.14
CA PRO A 82 -7.97 4.29 -29.32
C PRO A 82 -8.44 3.02 -30.04
N GLY A 83 -9.76 2.84 -30.15
CA GLY A 83 -10.35 1.66 -30.82
C GLY A 83 -11.30 0.83 -29.97
N GLN A 84 -11.70 1.31 -28.79
CA GLN A 84 -12.62 0.62 -27.89
C GLN A 84 -13.84 1.48 -27.53
N ARG A 85 -15.01 0.83 -27.37
CA ARG A 85 -16.24 1.41 -26.83
C ARG A 85 -16.52 0.83 -25.45
N TRP A 86 -16.84 1.67 -24.48
CA TRP A 86 -16.96 1.29 -23.08
C TRP A 86 -18.40 1.30 -22.62
N TRP A 87 -18.72 0.35 -21.75
CA TRP A 87 -20.07 0.13 -21.28
C TRP A 87 -20.07 -0.19 -19.79
N MET A 88 -21.14 0.18 -19.10
CA MET A 88 -21.32 -0.08 -17.67
C MET A 88 -22.74 -0.55 -17.39
N ALA A 89 -22.90 -1.59 -16.57
CA ALA A 89 -24.20 -1.98 -16.01
C ALA A 89 -24.14 -1.98 -14.47
N VAL A 90 -25.26 -1.67 -13.84
CA VAL A 90 -25.43 -1.77 -12.38
C VAL A 90 -26.31 -2.97 -12.09
N LEU A 91 -25.74 -3.99 -11.46
CA LEU A 91 -26.48 -5.13 -10.96
C LEU A 91 -27.17 -4.74 -9.64
N PRO A 92 -28.39 -5.23 -9.37
CA PRO A 92 -29.08 -4.98 -8.10
C PRO A 92 -28.24 -5.39 -6.89
N ALA A 93 -28.46 -4.69 -5.77
CA ALA A 93 -27.78 -5.01 -4.52
C ALA A 93 -28.14 -6.42 -4.05
N VAL A 94 -27.11 -7.19 -3.70
CA VAL A 94 -27.25 -8.57 -3.24
C VAL A 94 -27.26 -8.59 -1.72
N ASN A 95 -28.42 -8.92 -1.13
CA ASN A 95 -28.64 -8.82 0.31
C ASN A 95 -28.31 -10.10 1.09
N ILE A 96 -27.76 -11.11 0.42
CA ILE A 96 -27.38 -12.40 1.01
C ILE A 96 -25.95 -12.74 0.62
N ALA A 97 -25.29 -13.59 1.40
CA ALA A 97 -24.01 -14.15 0.98
C ALA A 97 -24.26 -15.21 -0.09
N THR A 98 -23.67 -15.02 -1.27
CA THR A 98 -23.84 -15.89 -2.43
C THR A 98 -22.78 -15.59 -3.49
N THR A 99 -22.65 -16.45 -4.49
CA THR A 99 -21.89 -16.15 -5.70
C THR A 99 -22.81 -15.54 -6.75
N VAL A 100 -22.45 -14.37 -7.26
CA VAL A 100 -23.08 -13.74 -8.42
C VAL A 100 -22.31 -14.15 -9.68
N TYR A 101 -22.99 -14.82 -10.59
CA TYR A 101 -22.47 -15.12 -11.91
C TYR A 101 -22.96 -14.09 -12.90
N TYR A 102 -22.08 -13.55 -13.74
CA TYR A 102 -22.48 -12.61 -14.79
C TYR A 102 -21.66 -12.78 -16.08
N ARG A 103 -22.22 -12.40 -17.21
CA ARG A 103 -21.52 -12.29 -18.50
C ARG A 103 -22.10 -11.16 -19.32
N PHE A 104 -21.29 -10.65 -20.24
CA PHE A 104 -21.67 -9.59 -21.16
C PHE A 104 -22.22 -10.19 -22.45
N LYS A 105 -23.24 -9.54 -22.99
CA LYS A 105 -23.87 -9.82 -24.28
C LYS A 105 -23.79 -8.56 -25.14
N ALA A 106 -22.91 -8.53 -26.12
CA ALA A 106 -22.80 -7.46 -27.10
C ALA A 106 -23.61 -7.81 -28.37
N CYS A 107 -24.50 -6.91 -28.80
CA CYS A 107 -25.35 -7.11 -29.96
C CYS A 107 -24.79 -6.32 -31.16
N THR A 108 -24.58 -6.96 -32.31
CA THR A 108 -23.97 -6.33 -33.51
C THR A 108 -24.97 -6.03 -34.63
N GLY A 109 -26.27 -6.12 -34.35
CA GLY A 109 -27.36 -6.02 -35.33
C GLY A 109 -27.63 -7.31 -36.12
N SER A 110 -26.61 -8.16 -36.34
CA SER A 110 -26.74 -9.47 -36.99
C SER A 110 -26.65 -10.66 -36.02
N ASP A 111 -25.79 -10.56 -35.01
CA ASP A 111 -25.48 -11.65 -34.08
C ASP A 111 -25.24 -11.12 -32.65
N ASP A 112 -25.33 -12.03 -31.69
CA ASP A 112 -25.00 -11.79 -30.29
C ASP A 112 -23.65 -12.42 -29.95
N VAL A 113 -22.73 -11.61 -29.43
CA VAL A 113 -21.43 -12.07 -28.93
C VAL A 113 -21.44 -12.07 -27.41
N TYR A 114 -21.04 -13.19 -26.82
CA TYR A 114 -21.01 -13.37 -25.38
C TYR A 114 -19.59 -13.45 -24.84
N SER A 115 -19.36 -12.84 -23.68
CA SER A 115 -18.18 -13.16 -22.88
C SER A 115 -18.33 -14.53 -22.21
N SER A 116 -17.23 -15.04 -21.66
CA SER A 116 -17.28 -16.08 -20.63
C SER A 116 -18.09 -15.59 -19.42
N TRP A 117 -18.56 -16.55 -18.61
CA TRP A 117 -19.12 -16.25 -17.30
C TRP A 117 -18.00 -15.84 -16.33
N TYR A 118 -18.24 -14.76 -15.62
CA TYR A 118 -17.45 -14.29 -14.49
C TYR A 118 -18.21 -14.62 -13.19
N ALA A 119 -17.47 -14.76 -12.11
CA ALA A 119 -18.02 -14.98 -10.78
C ALA A 119 -17.57 -13.86 -9.83
N CYS A 120 -18.44 -13.52 -8.90
CA CYS A 120 -18.16 -12.62 -7.81
C CYS A 120 -18.81 -13.14 -6.53
N SER A 121 -18.01 -13.46 -5.53
CA SER A 121 -18.52 -13.91 -4.24
C SER A 121 -18.81 -12.71 -3.34
N VAL A 122 -20.03 -12.63 -2.83
CA VAL A 122 -20.47 -11.65 -1.83
C VAL A 122 -20.47 -12.38 -0.48
N GLY A 123 -19.60 -11.98 0.44
CA GLY A 123 -19.46 -12.63 1.75
C GLY A 123 -20.46 -12.12 2.78
N LYS A 124 -20.58 -12.80 3.93
CA LYS A 124 -21.51 -12.41 4.99
C LYS A 124 -21.05 -11.13 5.69
N THR A 125 -22.01 -10.30 6.09
CA THR A 125 -21.75 -9.22 7.05
C THR A 125 -22.24 -9.64 8.42
N PHE A 126 -21.34 -9.56 9.40
CA PHE A 126 -21.58 -9.80 10.81
C PHE A 126 -21.58 -8.48 11.56
N LYS A 127 -22.47 -8.34 12.55
CA LYS A 127 -22.47 -7.21 13.48
C LYS A 127 -22.39 -7.75 14.89
N SER A 128 -21.57 -7.13 15.73
CA SER A 128 -21.52 -7.51 17.15
C SER A 128 -22.88 -7.30 17.81
N GLY A 129 -23.27 -8.25 18.65
CA GLY A 129 -24.52 -8.25 19.40
C GLY A 129 -24.27 -8.36 20.90
N ARG A 130 -25.11 -9.15 21.58
CA ARG A 130 -25.04 -9.31 23.03
C ARG A 130 -23.77 -10.07 23.43
N ILE A 131 -23.10 -9.60 24.48
CA ILE A 131 -21.99 -10.32 25.10
C ILE A 131 -22.49 -11.69 25.58
N THR A 132 -21.82 -12.76 25.15
CA THR A 132 -22.12 -14.13 25.57
C THR A 132 -21.28 -14.53 26.77
N THR A 133 -19.98 -14.23 26.74
CA THR A 133 -19.03 -14.51 27.83
C THR A 133 -17.91 -13.48 27.85
N TRP A 134 -17.27 -13.33 29.01
CA TRP A 134 -15.98 -12.65 29.12
C TRP A 134 -15.03 -13.46 30.00
N THR A 135 -13.72 -13.30 29.80
CA THR A 135 -12.69 -14.00 30.56
C THR A 135 -11.50 -13.07 30.78
N SER A 136 -11.05 -12.94 32.03
CA SER A 136 -9.80 -12.25 32.35
C SER A 136 -8.63 -13.23 32.25
N TYR A 137 -7.55 -12.81 31.59
CA TYR A 137 -6.29 -13.53 31.49
C TYR A 137 -5.18 -12.81 32.28
N GLY A 138 -5.55 -12.16 33.39
CA GLY A 138 -4.63 -11.38 34.20
C GLY A 138 -3.97 -10.28 33.38
N ASN A 139 -2.65 -10.31 33.26
CA ASN A 139 -1.87 -9.30 32.56
C ASN A 139 -2.10 -9.27 31.05
N ASP A 140 -2.57 -10.37 30.44
CA ASP A 140 -2.87 -10.40 29.01
C ASP A 140 -4.21 -9.70 28.67
N GLY A 141 -4.95 -9.23 29.67
CA GLY A 141 -6.16 -8.45 29.49
C GLY A 141 -7.45 -9.24 29.62
N VAL A 142 -8.55 -8.68 29.10
CA VAL A 142 -9.88 -9.26 29.15
C VAL A 142 -10.38 -9.55 27.75
N VAL A 143 -10.83 -10.79 27.51
CA VAL A 143 -11.43 -11.22 26.25
C VAL A 143 -12.94 -11.28 26.42
N ILE A 144 -13.65 -10.65 25.50
CA ILE A 144 -15.09 -10.61 25.43
C ILE A 144 -15.55 -11.32 24.17
N ARG A 145 -16.55 -12.18 24.30
CA ARG A 145 -17.11 -12.95 23.20
C ARG A 145 -18.54 -12.54 22.93
N CYS A 146 -18.88 -12.52 21.65
CA CYS A 146 -20.23 -12.37 21.13
C CYS A 146 -20.34 -13.22 19.88
N GLU A 147 -21.12 -14.29 19.94
CA GLU A 147 -21.22 -15.28 18.84
C GLU A 147 -19.80 -15.74 18.40
N ASP A 148 -19.43 -15.54 17.14
CA ASP A 148 -18.13 -15.90 16.58
C ASP A 148 -17.07 -14.78 16.73
N LEU A 149 -17.42 -13.65 17.32
CA LEU A 149 -16.52 -12.52 17.55
C LEU A 149 -15.85 -12.61 18.92
N SER A 150 -14.53 -12.40 18.92
CA SER A 150 -13.72 -12.23 20.11
C SER A 150 -13.03 -10.87 20.06
N ILE A 151 -13.19 -10.07 21.12
CA ILE A 151 -12.49 -8.80 21.32
C ILE A 151 -11.69 -8.87 22.60
N GLN A 152 -10.38 -8.63 22.49
CA GLN A 152 -9.48 -8.53 23.63
C GLN A 152 -9.15 -7.07 23.91
N PHE A 153 -9.20 -6.70 25.19
CA PHE A 153 -8.77 -5.41 25.72
C PHE A 153 -7.59 -5.63 26.68
N ALA A 154 -6.45 -5.04 26.38
CA ALA A 154 -5.25 -5.14 27.21
C ALA A 154 -4.73 -3.75 27.59
N ASP A 155 -4.40 -3.56 28.87
CA ASP A 155 -3.65 -2.39 29.33
C ASP A 155 -2.17 -2.71 29.25
N ASN A 156 -1.43 -2.03 28.39
CA ASN A 156 -0.07 -2.38 28.03
C ASN A 156 0.85 -1.16 28.15
N ASN A 157 1.52 -1.02 29.30
CA ASN A 157 2.43 0.09 29.55
C ASN A 157 1.79 1.48 29.33
N GLY A 158 0.57 1.68 29.84
CA GLY A 158 -0.13 2.97 29.74
C GLY A 158 -0.88 3.21 28.42
N LYS A 159 -0.84 2.26 27.48
CA LYS A 159 -1.65 2.24 26.26
C LYS A 159 -2.79 1.21 26.37
N LEU A 160 -3.88 1.43 25.66
CA LEU A 160 -4.95 0.44 25.53
C LEU A 160 -4.79 -0.28 24.19
N SER A 161 -4.43 -1.56 24.23
CA SER A 161 -4.34 -2.43 23.06
C SER A 161 -5.66 -3.19 22.87
N ILE A 162 -6.19 -3.18 21.65
CA ILE A 162 -7.40 -3.91 21.27
C ILE A 162 -7.08 -4.87 20.12
N SER A 163 -7.56 -6.10 20.25
CA SER A 163 -7.51 -7.12 19.20
C SER A 163 -8.92 -7.62 18.90
N ILE A 164 -9.31 -7.61 17.62
CA ILE A 164 -10.62 -8.07 17.15
C ILE A 164 -10.42 -9.24 16.19
N SER A 165 -11.02 -10.39 16.48
CA SER A 165 -10.96 -11.57 15.62
C SER A 165 -12.32 -12.24 15.47
N LYS A 166 -12.61 -12.70 14.26
CA LYS A 166 -13.67 -13.67 13.98
C LYS A 166 -13.11 -15.09 14.19
N GLU A 167 -13.93 -16.02 14.68
CA GLU A 167 -13.65 -17.45 14.89
C GLU A 167 -12.84 -17.82 16.15
N ASN A 168 -13.20 -17.28 17.33
CA ASN A 168 -12.71 -17.73 18.65
C ASN A 168 -11.19 -18.07 18.70
N GLN A 169 -10.37 -17.24 18.05
CA GLN A 169 -8.91 -17.38 18.04
C GLN A 169 -8.33 -17.26 19.45
N GLN A 170 -7.14 -17.83 19.66
CA GLN A 170 -6.35 -17.61 20.88
C GLN A 170 -6.09 -16.11 21.07
N TYR A 171 -6.17 -15.66 22.32
CA TYR A 171 -5.91 -14.28 22.70
C TYR A 171 -4.43 -13.92 22.48
N VAL A 172 -4.15 -12.63 22.28
CA VAL A 172 -2.81 -12.11 22.05
C VAL A 172 -2.10 -11.93 23.38
N HIS A 173 -0.93 -12.53 23.56
CA HIS A 173 -0.10 -12.27 24.74
C HIS A 173 0.61 -10.92 24.64
N TYR A 174 0.65 -10.17 25.74
CA TYR A 174 1.32 -8.87 25.82
C TYR A 174 2.42 -8.88 26.88
N ALA A 175 3.67 -8.75 26.45
CA ALA A 175 4.84 -8.86 27.34
C ALA A 175 4.89 -7.86 28.51
N SER A 176 4.21 -6.71 28.39
CA SER A 176 4.17 -5.65 29.42
C SER A 176 2.74 -5.29 29.82
N GLY A 177 1.84 -6.29 29.78
CA GLY A 177 0.45 -6.12 30.16
C GLY A 177 0.25 -5.95 31.67
N SER A 178 -0.80 -5.21 32.04
CA SER A 178 -1.26 -5.02 33.42
C SER A 178 -2.68 -5.57 33.57
N ALA A 179 -2.95 -6.22 34.71
CA ALA A 179 -4.27 -6.76 34.99
C ALA A 179 -5.31 -5.66 35.18
N TRP A 180 -6.48 -5.82 34.57
CA TRP A 180 -7.63 -4.95 34.75
C TRP A 180 -8.33 -5.20 36.09
N GLN A 181 -8.78 -4.14 36.74
CA GLN A 181 -9.86 -4.23 37.72
C GLN A 181 -11.18 -4.30 36.96
N VAL A 182 -11.87 -5.44 37.04
CA VAL A 182 -13.11 -5.69 36.31
C VAL A 182 -14.31 -5.51 37.23
N SER A 183 -15.28 -4.71 36.83
CA SER A 183 -16.57 -4.56 37.51
C SER A 183 -17.69 -4.88 36.55
N GLU A 184 -18.49 -5.90 36.87
CA GLU A 184 -19.64 -6.29 36.07
C GLU A 184 -20.91 -5.63 36.63
N LEU A 185 -21.54 -4.79 35.82
CA LEU A 185 -22.80 -4.10 36.11
C LEU A 185 -23.95 -4.76 35.33
N GLU A 186 -25.18 -4.31 35.54
CA GLU A 186 -26.37 -4.86 34.87
C GLU A 186 -26.24 -4.80 33.34
N ASP A 187 -26.00 -3.61 32.81
CA ASP A 187 -25.95 -3.36 31.36
C ASP A 187 -24.52 -3.20 30.80
N SER A 188 -23.50 -3.18 31.65
CA SER A 188 -22.12 -2.92 31.22
C SER A 188 -21.07 -3.76 31.93
N LEU A 189 -19.89 -3.83 31.31
CA LEU A 189 -18.65 -4.31 31.91
C LEU A 189 -17.65 -3.15 31.96
N GLU A 190 -17.11 -2.84 33.13
CA GLU A 190 -16.10 -1.80 33.31
C GLU A 190 -14.72 -2.44 33.56
N LEU A 191 -13.73 -2.03 32.76
CA LEU A 191 -12.33 -2.41 32.91
C LEU A 191 -11.54 -1.16 33.37
N LYS A 192 -10.97 -1.19 34.56
CA LYS A 192 -10.19 -0.07 35.13
C LYS A 192 -8.70 -0.43 35.24
N GLY A 193 -7.86 0.41 34.64
CA GLY A 193 -6.41 0.31 34.59
C GLY A 193 -5.81 1.69 34.32
N SER A 194 -4.88 1.81 33.37
CA SER A 194 -4.32 3.08 32.90
C SER A 194 -5.35 3.98 32.19
N CYS A 195 -6.43 3.39 31.71
CA CYS A 195 -7.66 4.07 31.32
C CYS A 195 -8.87 3.29 31.89
N THR A 196 -10.08 3.80 31.67
CA THR A 196 -11.32 3.07 31.95
C THR A 196 -12.00 2.72 30.64
N VAL A 197 -12.29 1.43 30.43
CA VAL A 197 -13.09 0.95 29.29
C VAL A 197 -14.46 0.55 29.80
N VAL A 198 -15.52 1.19 29.30
CA VAL A 198 -16.91 0.85 29.63
C VAL A 198 -17.55 0.19 28.42
N ILE A 199 -18.04 -1.04 28.58
CA ILE A 199 -18.45 -1.91 27.49
C ILE A 199 -19.93 -2.25 27.66
N ASP A 200 -20.74 -1.87 26.67
CA ASP A 200 -22.17 -2.16 26.62
C ASP A 200 -22.41 -3.65 26.33
N LYS A 201 -23.18 -4.32 27.20
CA LYS A 201 -23.46 -5.75 27.07
C LYS A 201 -24.41 -6.09 25.94
N LYS A 202 -25.23 -5.15 25.45
CA LYS A 202 -26.27 -5.42 24.46
C LYS A 202 -25.74 -5.50 23.03
N ASN A 203 -24.82 -4.61 22.68
CA ASN A 203 -24.32 -4.45 21.31
C ASN A 203 -22.80 -4.63 21.18
N LEU A 204 -22.10 -4.86 22.31
CA LEU A 204 -20.64 -4.93 22.37
C LEU A 204 -19.97 -3.66 21.80
N THR A 205 -20.54 -2.51 22.16
CA THR A 205 -19.92 -1.20 21.91
C THR A 205 -19.15 -0.75 23.15
N TRP A 206 -18.10 0.05 22.98
CA TRP A 206 -17.34 0.53 24.13
C TRP A 206 -17.01 2.02 24.06
N ARG A 207 -16.72 2.56 25.25
CA ARG A 207 -16.20 3.90 25.49
C ARG A 207 -14.90 3.79 26.26
N VAL A 208 -13.96 4.69 25.95
CA VAL A 208 -12.68 4.81 26.66
C VAL A 208 -12.63 6.18 27.32
N ASP A 209 -12.50 6.16 28.63
CA ASP A 209 -12.35 7.34 29.48
C ASP A 209 -10.94 7.37 30.08
N ARG A 210 -10.34 8.55 30.14
CA ARG A 210 -9.07 8.78 30.83
C ARG A 210 -9.08 10.17 31.48
N ASP A 211 -8.53 10.26 32.69
CA ASP A 211 -8.48 11.50 33.47
C ASP A 211 -9.85 12.21 33.57
N SER A 212 -10.91 11.42 33.78
CA SER A 212 -12.32 11.85 33.84
C SER A 212 -12.91 12.43 32.54
N ALA A 213 -12.21 12.31 31.40
CA ALA A 213 -12.71 12.72 30.09
C ALA A 213 -12.93 11.51 29.17
N THR A 214 -14.01 11.54 28.39
CA THR A 214 -14.19 10.58 27.29
C THR A 214 -13.25 10.93 26.13
N CYS A 215 -12.35 10.00 25.81
CA CYS A 215 -11.45 10.08 24.65
C CYS A 215 -12.09 9.47 23.41
N PHE A 216 -12.77 8.34 23.58
CA PHE A 216 -13.34 7.57 22.47
C PHE A 216 -14.69 6.98 22.87
N SER A 217 -15.66 6.94 21.96
CA SER A 217 -16.97 6.33 22.20
C SER A 217 -17.55 5.81 20.89
N MET A 218 -17.79 4.50 20.80
CA MET A 218 -18.46 3.94 19.63
C MET A 218 -19.89 4.45 19.45
N THR A 219 -20.34 4.48 18.19
CA THR A 219 -21.70 4.85 17.78
C THR A 219 -22.48 3.69 17.18
N LYS A 220 -21.77 2.64 16.73
CA LYS A 220 -22.34 1.45 16.09
C LYS A 220 -21.64 0.19 16.61
N PRO A 221 -22.29 -0.98 16.55
CA PRO A 221 -21.62 -2.27 16.75
C PRO A 221 -20.42 -2.44 15.80
N VAL A 222 -19.48 -3.31 16.17
CA VAL A 222 -18.41 -3.73 15.27
C VAL A 222 -19.05 -4.43 14.07
N GLU A 223 -18.64 -4.05 12.86
CA GLU A 223 -19.11 -4.69 11.63
C GLU A 223 -17.94 -5.44 10.96
N ILE A 224 -18.17 -6.71 10.60
CA ILE A 224 -17.21 -7.54 9.87
C ILE A 224 -17.85 -8.00 8.58
N SER A 225 -17.39 -7.47 7.45
CA SER A 225 -17.89 -7.85 6.13
C SER A 225 -16.87 -8.74 5.44
N GLU A 226 -17.24 -9.98 5.17
CA GLU A 226 -16.40 -10.93 4.43
C GLU A 226 -16.49 -10.71 2.92
N THR A 227 -15.41 -11.03 2.22
CA THR A 227 -15.30 -10.96 0.77
C THR A 227 -14.18 -11.88 0.30
N PHE A 228 -13.86 -11.86 -1.00
CA PHE A 228 -12.79 -12.66 -1.59
C PHE A 228 -11.95 -11.81 -2.53
N ASP A 229 -10.63 -11.97 -2.47
CA ASP A 229 -9.72 -11.30 -3.40
C ASP A 229 -9.68 -12.01 -4.78
N GLU A 230 -8.88 -11.47 -5.70
CA GLU A 230 -8.72 -11.99 -7.06
C GLU A 230 -8.14 -13.41 -7.15
N THR A 231 -7.55 -13.91 -6.06
CA THR A 231 -7.02 -15.27 -5.95
C THR A 231 -8.01 -16.24 -5.31
N GLY A 232 -9.19 -15.75 -4.89
CA GLY A 232 -10.18 -16.52 -4.14
C GLY A 232 -9.89 -16.66 -2.65
N ARG A 233 -8.90 -15.92 -2.12
CA ARG A 233 -8.59 -15.91 -0.68
C ARG A 233 -9.66 -15.13 0.07
N ALA A 234 -10.14 -15.70 1.17
CA ALA A 234 -11.17 -15.08 2.01
C ALA A 234 -10.61 -13.88 2.79
N PHE A 235 -11.19 -12.71 2.54
CA PHE A 235 -10.89 -11.44 3.21
C PHE A 235 -12.04 -10.99 4.10
N ALA A 236 -11.74 -10.08 5.01
CA ALA A 236 -12.73 -9.35 5.76
C ALA A 236 -12.34 -7.89 5.95
N TYR A 237 -13.36 -7.04 6.03
CA TYR A 237 -13.25 -5.66 6.48
C TYR A 237 -13.82 -5.55 7.88
N VAL A 238 -13.02 -5.08 8.84
CA VAL A 238 -13.47 -4.82 10.21
C VAL A 238 -13.66 -3.32 10.38
N THR A 239 -14.90 -2.90 10.60
CA THR A 239 -15.27 -1.48 10.74
C THR A 239 -15.65 -1.13 12.17
N ILE A 240 -15.06 -0.05 12.66
CA ILE A 240 -15.41 0.60 13.92
C ILE A 240 -15.89 2.01 13.59
N SER A 241 -17.03 2.41 14.16
CA SER A 241 -17.56 3.78 14.07
C SER A 241 -17.65 4.39 15.45
N ALA A 242 -17.21 5.64 15.59
CA ALA A 242 -17.16 6.34 16.86
C ALA A 242 -17.55 7.82 16.71
N ARG A 243 -17.92 8.44 17.83
CA ARG A 243 -18.28 9.85 17.85
C ARG A 243 -17.07 10.70 17.45
N ALA A 244 -17.33 11.72 16.64
CA ALA A 244 -16.39 12.78 16.30
C ALA A 244 -16.90 14.11 16.89
N PRO A 245 -16.62 14.41 18.18
CA PRO A 245 -17.08 15.62 18.83
C PRO A 245 -16.75 16.89 18.05
N ALA A 246 -17.63 17.90 18.16
CA ALA A 246 -17.36 19.20 17.58
C ALA A 246 -16.02 19.75 18.08
N GLY A 247 -15.18 20.22 17.17
CA GLY A 247 -13.85 20.78 17.48
C GLY A 247 -12.74 19.76 17.73
N GLU A 248 -13.02 18.45 17.69
CA GLU A 248 -11.95 17.46 17.64
C GLU A 248 -11.26 17.49 16.27
N ARG A 249 -9.93 17.51 16.29
CA ARG A 249 -9.05 17.59 15.13
C ARG A 249 -8.16 16.36 15.06
N TYR A 250 -7.78 15.96 13.85
CA TYR A 250 -7.03 14.72 13.62
C TYR A 250 -5.79 14.99 12.77
N ALA A 251 -4.60 14.68 13.28
CA ALA A 251 -3.33 14.92 12.59
C ALA A 251 -2.46 13.65 12.54
N GLY A 252 -1.59 13.55 11.54
CA GLY A 252 -0.74 12.37 11.29
C GLY A 252 -1.11 11.69 9.99
N PHE A 253 -1.44 10.41 10.05
CA PHE A 253 -1.71 9.51 8.92
C PHE A 253 -0.50 9.30 7.99
N GLY A 254 0.71 9.56 8.49
CA GLY A 254 1.94 9.64 7.69
C GLY A 254 2.19 11.05 7.15
N GLU A 255 2.86 11.15 6.00
CA GLU A 255 3.03 12.39 5.27
C GLU A 255 1.73 12.74 4.53
N ARG A 256 1.19 13.95 4.72
CA ARG A 256 -0.05 14.40 4.08
C ARG A 256 0.10 15.80 3.50
N TYR A 257 -0.42 15.97 2.28
CA TYR A 257 -0.22 17.17 1.46
C TYR A 257 -1.48 18.05 1.34
N ASN A 258 -2.65 17.52 1.71
CA ASN A 258 -3.92 18.23 1.61
C ASN A 258 -4.15 19.19 2.79
N ALA A 259 -3.97 18.71 4.02
CA ALA A 259 -4.27 19.45 5.24
C ALA A 259 -3.51 18.85 6.43
N LEU A 260 -3.28 19.65 7.48
CA LEU A 260 -2.81 19.14 8.77
C LEU A 260 -3.96 18.48 9.56
N ASP A 261 -5.10 19.15 9.64
CA ASP A 261 -6.32 18.61 10.24
C ASP A 261 -7.11 17.84 9.18
N GLN A 262 -7.28 16.55 9.41
CA GLN A 262 -7.93 15.64 8.47
C GLN A 262 -9.44 15.54 8.67
N ARG A 263 -10.03 16.25 9.64
CA ARG A 263 -11.48 16.31 9.79
C ARG A 263 -12.16 16.71 8.47
N GLY A 264 -13.18 15.97 8.07
CA GLY A 264 -13.91 16.13 6.81
C GLY A 264 -13.33 15.35 5.63
N ASN A 265 -12.21 14.65 5.79
CA ASN A 265 -11.58 13.86 4.72
C ASN A 265 -11.72 12.35 4.95
N ILE A 266 -11.64 11.59 3.85
CA ILE A 266 -11.45 10.14 3.87
C ILE A 266 -9.99 9.85 3.50
N ILE A 267 -9.28 9.20 4.41
CA ILE A 267 -7.83 8.97 4.34
C ILE A 267 -7.56 7.49 4.16
N LEU A 268 -6.81 7.16 3.10
CA LEU A 268 -6.34 5.80 2.86
C LEU A 268 -4.90 5.64 3.37
N ASN A 269 -4.68 4.58 4.14
CA ASN A 269 -3.34 4.06 4.43
C ASN A 269 -2.86 3.22 3.24
N ARG A 270 -2.44 3.89 2.17
CA ARG A 270 -2.00 3.26 0.93
C ARG A 270 -0.87 4.03 0.29
N VAL A 271 0.26 3.35 0.08
CA VAL A 271 1.44 3.88 -0.62
C VAL A 271 1.04 4.10 -2.08
N PHE A 272 1.36 5.28 -2.62
CA PHE A 272 1.06 5.58 -4.02
C PHE A 272 1.89 6.72 -4.60
N GLU A 273 2.46 6.47 -5.78
CA GLU A 273 3.16 7.47 -6.57
C GLU A 273 2.16 8.46 -7.20
N GLN A 274 2.09 9.69 -6.66
CA GLN A 274 1.32 10.77 -7.26
C GLN A 274 2.23 11.93 -7.63
N TYR A 275 2.68 11.95 -8.89
CA TYR A 275 3.53 13.02 -9.40
C TYR A 275 2.82 14.37 -9.41
N LYS A 276 3.34 15.32 -8.62
CA LYS A 276 2.72 16.64 -8.34
C LYS A 276 1.31 16.48 -7.74
N ASN A 277 0.62 17.58 -7.43
CA ASN A 277 -0.82 17.57 -7.09
C ASN A 277 -1.28 16.40 -6.18
N GLN A 278 -0.53 16.10 -5.12
CA GLN A 278 -0.67 14.90 -4.30
C GLN A 278 -2.09 14.76 -3.71
N ARG A 279 -2.71 15.88 -3.34
CA ARG A 279 -4.05 15.93 -2.73
C ARG A 279 -4.11 14.96 -1.54
N LEU A 280 -4.99 13.95 -1.59
CA LEU A 280 -5.18 12.96 -0.53
C LEU A 280 -4.21 11.77 -0.61
N LYS A 281 -3.47 11.63 -1.71
CA LYS A 281 -2.51 10.54 -1.94
C LYS A 281 -1.16 10.90 -1.32
N THR A 282 -0.36 9.89 -1.03
CA THR A 282 0.96 10.07 -0.41
C THR A 282 1.89 8.91 -0.69
N TYR A 283 3.18 9.19 -0.69
CA TYR A 283 4.26 8.20 -0.77
C TYR A 283 4.46 7.49 0.57
N VAL A 284 4.21 8.19 1.69
CA VAL A 284 4.54 7.71 3.05
C VAL A 284 3.30 7.74 3.96
N PRO A 285 2.30 6.87 3.72
CA PRO A 285 1.16 6.74 4.62
C PRO A 285 1.58 6.02 5.91
N MET A 286 0.90 6.33 7.01
CA MET A 286 1.00 5.54 8.24
C MET A 286 -0.40 5.40 8.85
N PRO A 287 -0.80 4.22 9.36
CA PRO A 287 -2.10 4.04 10.00
C PRO A 287 -2.06 4.50 11.46
N PHE A 288 -1.63 5.75 11.67
CA PHE A 288 -1.43 6.38 12.97
C PHE A 288 -1.93 7.82 12.95
N PHE A 289 -2.70 8.25 13.95
CA PHE A 289 -3.08 9.65 14.11
C PHE A 289 -3.11 10.07 15.58
N ILE A 290 -3.06 11.38 15.82
CA ILE A 290 -3.22 12.03 17.12
C ILE A 290 -4.36 13.04 17.06
N THR A 291 -4.92 13.37 18.22
CA THR A 291 -5.97 14.38 18.35
C THR A 291 -5.56 15.56 19.23
N ASN A 292 -6.29 16.68 19.13
CA ASN A 292 -6.18 17.80 20.06
C ASN A 292 -6.81 17.52 21.44
N ARG A 293 -7.25 16.28 21.71
CA ARG A 293 -7.85 15.83 22.97
C ARG A 293 -6.93 14.87 23.75
N ASN A 294 -5.62 14.93 23.49
CA ASN A 294 -4.59 14.16 24.20
C ASN A 294 -4.74 12.64 24.10
N TRP A 295 -5.21 12.16 22.94
CA TRP A 295 -5.18 10.74 22.59
C TRP A 295 -4.82 10.55 21.12
N GLY A 296 -4.37 9.35 20.77
CA GLY A 296 -4.08 8.94 19.40
C GLY A 296 -4.37 7.46 19.19
N LEU A 297 -4.30 7.02 17.95
CA LEU A 297 -4.56 5.63 17.57
C LEU A 297 -3.52 5.16 16.57
N HIS A 298 -3.05 3.93 16.73
CA HIS A 298 -2.18 3.24 15.77
C HIS A 298 -2.76 1.87 15.43
N VAL A 299 -2.90 1.54 14.14
CA VAL A 299 -3.30 0.21 13.69
C VAL A 299 -2.07 -0.59 13.30
N HIS A 300 -1.92 -1.78 13.88
CA HIS A 300 -0.80 -2.67 13.61
C HIS A 300 -1.06 -3.49 12.35
N THR A 301 -0.92 -2.86 11.18
CA THR A 301 -1.16 -3.51 9.89
C THR A 301 -0.33 -2.91 8.76
N GLU A 302 0.03 -3.76 7.80
CA GLU A 302 0.58 -3.37 6.49
C GLU A 302 -0.53 -3.24 5.43
N ARG A 303 -1.77 -3.62 5.76
CA ARG A 303 -2.90 -3.61 4.82
C ARG A 303 -3.53 -2.23 4.68
N LEU A 304 -4.51 -2.14 3.79
CA LEU A 304 -5.33 -0.94 3.68
C LEU A 304 -6.07 -0.69 5.00
N VAL A 305 -6.08 0.57 5.37
CA VAL A 305 -7.02 1.12 6.35
C VAL A 305 -7.64 2.35 5.74
N GLU A 306 -8.96 2.42 5.73
CA GLU A 306 -9.70 3.63 5.40
C GLU A 306 -10.13 4.31 6.70
N PHE A 307 -9.79 5.59 6.85
CA PHE A 307 -10.22 6.45 7.93
C PHE A 307 -11.16 7.53 7.37
N ASP A 308 -12.43 7.47 7.70
CA ASP A 308 -13.39 8.54 7.43
C ASP A 308 -13.44 9.45 8.66
N MET A 309 -12.82 10.63 8.56
CA MET A 309 -12.66 11.54 9.69
C MET A 309 -13.79 12.56 9.74
N ALA A 310 -15.03 12.07 9.85
CA ALA A 310 -16.25 12.89 9.81
C ALA A 310 -16.50 13.58 8.46
N SER A 311 -16.19 12.87 7.37
CA SER A 311 -16.48 13.29 6.00
C SER A 311 -17.91 12.93 5.60
N ARG A 312 -18.32 11.66 5.80
CA ARG A 312 -19.67 11.19 5.43
C ARG A 312 -20.74 11.60 6.45
N ALA A 313 -20.36 11.73 7.72
CA ALA A 313 -21.25 12.18 8.80
C ALA A 313 -20.49 13.10 9.76
N PRO A 314 -20.97 14.33 10.02
CA PRO A 314 -20.19 15.34 10.73
C PRO A 314 -19.92 15.02 12.21
N ASP A 315 -20.68 14.13 12.83
CA ASP A 315 -20.55 13.74 14.24
C ASP A 315 -19.97 12.34 14.45
N GLN A 316 -19.46 11.71 13.38
CA GLN A 316 -18.96 10.34 13.39
C GLN A 316 -17.68 10.21 12.57
N TRP A 317 -16.67 9.57 13.13
CA TRP A 317 -15.56 9.04 12.35
C TRP A 317 -15.65 7.51 12.30
N SER A 318 -15.05 6.91 11.28
CA SER A 318 -14.96 5.46 11.17
C SER A 318 -13.61 5.01 10.66
N MET A 319 -13.19 3.83 11.08
CA MET A 319 -12.01 3.14 10.58
C MET A 319 -12.42 1.76 10.08
N CYS A 320 -12.08 1.48 8.83
CA CYS A 320 -12.30 0.20 8.16
C CYS A 320 -10.94 -0.44 7.87
N MET A 321 -10.67 -1.58 8.51
CA MET A 321 -9.39 -2.29 8.41
C MET A 321 -9.55 -3.54 7.55
N GLU A 322 -8.66 -3.74 6.59
CA GLU A 322 -8.55 -5.00 5.87
C GLU A 322 -7.86 -6.09 6.71
N THR A 323 -8.39 -7.31 6.65
CA THR A 323 -7.76 -8.52 7.19
C THR A 323 -8.11 -9.75 6.34
N VAL A 324 -7.42 -10.86 6.62
CA VAL A 324 -7.77 -12.18 6.10
C VAL A 324 -8.69 -12.85 7.11
N VAL A 325 -9.69 -13.62 6.65
CA VAL A 325 -10.57 -14.37 7.56
C VAL A 325 -9.74 -15.25 8.51
N GLY A 326 -10.14 -15.26 9.78
CA GLY A 326 -9.40 -15.95 10.85
C GLY A 326 -8.16 -15.21 11.37
N LYS A 327 -7.81 -14.01 10.88
CA LYS A 327 -6.73 -13.18 11.43
C LYS A 327 -7.28 -11.97 12.19
N ALA A 328 -6.70 -11.72 13.37
CA ALA A 328 -7.09 -10.61 14.22
C ALA A 328 -6.59 -9.25 13.70
N CYS A 329 -7.45 -8.24 13.74
CA CYS A 329 -7.07 -6.84 13.60
C CYS A 329 -6.60 -6.30 14.95
N ARG A 330 -5.47 -5.58 14.99
CA ARG A 330 -4.90 -5.02 16.22
C ARG A 330 -4.69 -3.52 16.10
N PHE A 331 -5.02 -2.79 17.14
CA PHE A 331 -4.77 -1.34 17.22
C PHE A 331 -4.61 -0.90 18.67
N ASP A 332 -3.85 0.18 18.88
CA ASP A 332 -3.56 0.77 20.17
C ASP A 332 -4.19 2.16 20.26
N PHE A 333 -4.81 2.47 21.40
CA PHE A 333 -5.03 3.84 21.85
C PHE A 333 -3.83 4.30 22.69
N LEU A 334 -3.32 5.47 22.34
CA LEU A 334 -2.20 6.13 22.96
C LEU A 334 -2.70 7.40 23.66
N PHE A 335 -2.14 7.75 24.81
CA PHE A 335 -2.67 8.83 25.65
C PHE A 335 -1.59 9.82 26.09
N GLY A 336 -2.02 11.03 26.43
CA GLY A 336 -1.16 12.09 26.96
C GLY A 336 -0.87 13.19 25.96
N SER A 337 0.18 13.97 26.20
CA SER A 337 0.58 15.04 25.28
C SER A 337 0.98 14.48 23.91
N PRO A 338 0.96 15.28 22.83
CA PRO A 338 1.46 14.86 21.52
C PRO A 338 2.86 14.24 21.56
N GLN A 339 3.75 14.75 22.42
CA GLN A 339 5.09 14.21 22.62
C GLN A 339 5.07 12.82 23.30
N ALA A 340 4.22 12.62 24.30
CA ALA A 340 4.06 11.33 24.96
C ALA A 340 3.49 10.28 23.99
N ILE A 341 2.47 10.64 23.21
CA ILE A 341 1.88 9.78 22.19
C ILE A 341 2.93 9.38 21.14
N ARG A 342 3.69 10.36 20.61
CA ARG A 342 4.79 10.09 19.66
C ARG A 342 5.82 9.13 20.26
N SER A 343 6.23 9.37 21.51
CA SER A 343 7.23 8.54 22.20
C SER A 343 6.74 7.11 22.38
N ALA A 344 5.46 6.93 22.74
CA ALA A 344 4.84 5.61 22.83
C ALA A 344 4.73 4.89 21.47
N PHE A 345 4.44 5.64 20.39
CA PHE A 345 4.39 5.09 19.04
C PHE A 345 5.77 4.59 18.57
N ILE A 346 6.83 5.37 18.77
CA ILE A 346 8.19 4.99 18.32
C ILE A 346 8.89 4.00 19.25
N ALA A 347 8.40 3.79 20.48
CA ALA A 347 9.03 2.86 21.44
C ALA A 347 9.12 1.42 20.91
N HIS A 348 8.24 1.05 19.97
CA HIS A 348 8.26 -0.26 19.31
C HIS A 348 9.14 -0.32 18.05
N ASN A 349 9.67 0.81 17.58
CA ASN A 349 10.57 0.94 16.43
C ASN A 349 11.91 1.57 16.88
N PRO A 350 12.78 0.81 17.56
CA PRO A 350 13.92 1.35 18.31
C PRO A 350 15.11 1.83 17.45
N GLN A 351 15.00 1.90 16.12
CA GLN A 351 16.16 2.11 15.25
C GLN A 351 15.92 3.23 14.22
N CYS A 352 15.91 4.48 14.68
CA CYS A 352 16.33 5.57 13.80
C CYS A 352 17.81 5.82 14.11
N PRO A 353 18.76 5.45 13.22
CA PRO A 353 20.17 5.74 13.45
C PRO A 353 20.36 7.26 13.61
N PRO A 354 21.38 7.71 14.37
CA PRO A 354 21.66 9.13 14.48
C PRO A 354 21.90 9.70 13.08
N ILE A 355 21.26 10.84 12.79
CA ILE A 355 21.45 11.54 11.51
C ILE A 355 22.87 12.12 11.51
N PRO A 356 23.73 11.77 10.53
CA PRO A 356 25.06 12.36 10.42
C PRO A 356 24.99 13.89 10.28
N GLU A 357 25.93 14.62 10.88
CA GLU A 357 25.90 16.10 10.87
C GLU A 357 25.85 16.68 9.45
N TRP A 358 26.59 16.09 8.50
CA TRP A 358 26.60 16.54 7.10
C TRP A 358 25.22 16.45 6.43
N ALA A 359 24.37 15.52 6.86
CA ALA A 359 23.03 15.34 6.30
C ALA A 359 22.06 16.45 6.72
N LEU A 360 22.40 17.24 7.76
CA LEU A 360 21.61 18.39 8.23
C LEU A 360 21.96 19.70 7.52
N GLY A 361 23.04 19.73 6.73
CA GLY A 361 23.42 20.90 5.93
C GLY A 361 22.64 21.00 4.60
N LEU A 362 23.07 21.90 3.72
CA LEU A 362 22.42 22.10 2.42
C LEU A 362 22.79 20.97 1.43
N TRP A 363 21.79 20.40 0.77
CA TRP A 363 21.93 19.40 -0.29
C TRP A 363 21.77 20.03 -1.67
N MET A 364 22.70 19.74 -2.56
CA MET A 364 22.67 20.16 -3.96
C MET A 364 22.23 19.00 -4.85
N SER A 365 21.28 19.24 -5.76
CA SER A 365 20.79 18.21 -6.69
C SER A 365 20.23 18.85 -7.95
N ALA A 366 20.59 18.32 -9.12
CA ALA A 366 19.88 18.55 -10.37
C ALA A 366 20.01 17.32 -11.27
N ASN A 367 18.92 16.90 -11.89
CA ASN A 367 18.90 15.70 -12.74
C ASN A 367 19.86 15.82 -13.94
N ASP A 368 20.05 17.03 -14.46
CA ASP A 368 20.93 17.33 -15.60
C ASP A 368 22.44 17.26 -15.28
N TRP A 369 22.84 17.02 -14.02
CA TRP A 369 24.24 16.81 -13.65
C TRP A 369 24.68 15.39 -14.02
N ASN A 370 24.85 15.15 -15.31
CA ASN A 370 25.05 13.84 -15.92
C ASN A 370 26.50 13.57 -16.37
N SER A 371 27.47 14.34 -15.88
CA SER A 371 28.90 14.10 -16.10
C SER A 371 29.74 14.62 -14.94
N GLN A 372 30.94 14.08 -14.81
CA GLN A 372 31.92 14.49 -13.81
C GLN A 372 32.28 15.98 -13.95
N GLU A 373 32.52 16.46 -15.18
CA GLU A 373 32.84 17.87 -15.42
C GLU A 373 31.73 18.80 -14.90
N LEU A 374 30.46 18.46 -15.15
CA LEU A 374 29.32 19.24 -14.68
C LEU A 374 29.24 19.25 -13.16
N VAL A 375 29.36 18.08 -12.53
CA VAL A 375 29.32 17.92 -11.07
C VAL A 375 30.42 18.76 -10.40
N GLU A 376 31.66 18.65 -10.87
CA GLU A 376 32.81 19.36 -10.30
C GLU A 376 32.71 20.87 -10.51
N ARG A 377 32.24 21.29 -11.68
CA ARG A 377 31.98 22.70 -11.98
C ARG A 377 30.92 23.29 -11.05
N MET A 378 29.87 22.54 -10.73
CA MET A 378 28.85 22.99 -9.80
C MET A 378 29.35 23.04 -8.36
N ALA A 379 30.17 22.07 -7.94
CA ALA A 379 30.83 22.11 -6.64
C ALA A 379 31.83 23.27 -6.48
N GLU A 380 32.53 23.68 -7.55
CA GLU A 380 33.37 24.88 -7.55
C GLU A 380 32.52 26.16 -7.42
N LYS A 381 31.44 26.28 -8.19
CA LYS A 381 30.54 27.45 -8.09
C LYS A 381 30.01 27.69 -6.69
N THR A 382 29.75 26.61 -5.95
CA THR A 382 29.34 26.66 -4.54
C THR A 382 30.39 27.34 -3.66
N ARG A 383 31.69 27.15 -3.92
CA ARG A 383 32.77 27.92 -3.28
C ARG A 383 32.83 29.37 -3.77
N GLU A 384 32.77 29.58 -5.09
CA GLU A 384 32.83 30.92 -5.69
C GLU A 384 31.69 31.83 -5.19
N THR A 385 30.57 31.24 -4.76
CA THR A 385 29.37 31.95 -4.31
C THR A 385 29.14 31.90 -2.80
N ASP A 386 30.09 31.37 -2.03
CA ASP A 386 29.99 31.22 -0.56
C ASP A 386 28.71 30.48 -0.08
N ILE A 387 28.28 29.46 -0.81
CA ILE A 387 27.14 28.60 -0.44
C ILE A 387 27.69 27.35 0.26
N PRO A 388 27.49 27.12 1.57
CA PRO A 388 28.13 26.01 2.28
C PRO A 388 27.32 24.71 2.17
N ALA A 389 27.26 24.12 0.97
CA ALA A 389 26.64 22.81 0.77
C ALA A 389 27.48 21.68 1.40
N THR A 390 26.81 20.69 1.97
CA THR A 390 27.44 19.54 2.66
C THR A 390 27.18 18.21 1.96
N ALA A 391 26.26 18.20 1.00
CA ALA A 391 25.89 17.03 0.21
C ALA A 391 25.63 17.39 -1.25
N LEU A 392 25.91 16.45 -2.15
CA LEU A 392 25.63 16.53 -3.58
C LEU A 392 25.01 15.21 -4.05
N VAL A 393 23.84 15.28 -4.68
CA VAL A 393 23.13 14.15 -5.28
C VAL A 393 23.40 14.12 -6.78
N ILE A 394 23.77 12.95 -7.29
CA ILE A 394 23.91 12.70 -8.73
C ILE A 394 22.86 11.68 -9.15
N GLU A 395 21.94 12.09 -10.04
CA GLU A 395 20.85 11.22 -10.50
C GLU A 395 21.20 10.47 -11.79
N ALA A 396 21.49 11.21 -12.86
CA ALA A 396 21.85 10.65 -14.17
C ALA A 396 23.33 10.22 -14.22
N TRP A 397 23.76 9.41 -13.25
CA TRP A 397 25.15 8.95 -13.12
C TRP A 397 25.43 7.63 -13.85
N SER A 398 24.38 6.83 -14.05
CA SER A 398 24.51 5.42 -14.42
C SER A 398 24.39 5.18 -15.94
N ASP A 399 24.58 3.94 -16.36
CA ASP A 399 24.27 3.44 -17.72
C ASP A 399 22.76 3.47 -18.09
N GLU A 400 21.92 4.03 -17.21
CA GLU A 400 20.47 4.14 -17.34
C GLU A 400 19.77 2.79 -17.54
N THR A 401 20.42 1.69 -17.16
CA THR A 401 19.95 0.34 -17.42
C THR A 401 20.09 -0.56 -16.20
N THR A 402 21.32 -0.73 -15.70
CA THR A 402 21.63 -1.55 -14.53
C THR A 402 21.54 -0.74 -13.24
N PHE A 403 21.73 0.58 -13.32
CA PHE A 403 21.76 1.50 -12.18
C PHE A 403 22.80 1.15 -11.11
N TYR A 404 23.84 0.38 -11.43
CA TYR A 404 24.99 0.20 -10.54
C TYR A 404 26.33 0.39 -11.27
N ILE A 405 26.30 0.69 -12.57
CA ILE A 405 27.47 0.97 -13.40
C ILE A 405 27.37 2.42 -13.88
N PHE A 406 28.47 3.17 -13.76
CA PHE A 406 28.56 4.53 -14.30
C PHE A 406 28.33 4.53 -15.81
N ASN A 407 27.71 5.59 -16.33
CA ASN A 407 27.52 5.74 -17.77
C ASN A 407 28.87 5.64 -18.51
N ASP A 408 28.85 5.15 -19.74
CA ASP A 408 30.00 4.94 -20.65
C ASP A 408 31.19 4.07 -20.20
N ALA A 409 31.15 3.53 -18.98
CA ALA A 409 32.16 2.59 -18.49
C ALA A 409 32.23 1.34 -19.39
N GLU A 410 33.44 0.93 -19.75
CA GLU A 410 33.69 -0.31 -20.49
C GLU A 410 34.08 -1.44 -19.54
N TYR A 411 33.53 -2.63 -19.74
CA TYR A 411 33.76 -3.79 -18.87
C TYR A 411 33.43 -5.10 -19.58
N GLU A 412 33.99 -6.20 -19.05
CA GLU A 412 33.59 -7.55 -19.44
C GLU A 412 32.37 -8.01 -18.65
N VAL A 413 31.38 -8.57 -19.36
CA VAL A 413 30.12 -9.04 -18.76
C VAL A 413 30.40 -10.21 -17.83
N LYS A 414 29.85 -10.17 -16.60
CA LYS A 414 30.02 -11.25 -15.61
C LYS A 414 28.85 -11.33 -14.63
N ASP A 415 28.67 -12.50 -14.04
CA ASP A 415 27.59 -12.75 -13.07
C ASP A 415 28.01 -12.44 -11.61
N THR A 416 29.31 -12.29 -11.37
CA THR A 416 29.85 -11.93 -10.05
C THR A 416 29.89 -10.41 -9.85
N PRO A 417 29.83 -9.92 -8.59
CA PRO A 417 29.93 -8.49 -8.31
C PRO A 417 31.16 -7.83 -8.95
N PHE A 418 30.97 -6.60 -9.44
CA PHE A 418 32.05 -5.77 -9.93
C PHE A 418 32.85 -5.14 -8.79
N THR A 419 34.13 -4.94 -9.07
CA THR A 419 35.05 -4.10 -8.31
C THR A 419 35.49 -2.95 -9.21
N LEU A 420 36.00 -1.86 -8.67
CA LEU A 420 36.32 -0.67 -9.46
C LEU A 420 37.33 -0.95 -10.58
N LYS A 421 38.27 -1.89 -10.37
CA LYS A 421 39.28 -2.32 -11.35
C LYS A 421 38.71 -3.04 -12.59
N ASP A 422 37.46 -3.50 -12.54
CA ASP A 422 36.82 -4.19 -13.65
C ASP A 422 36.32 -3.22 -14.73
N PHE A 423 36.33 -1.92 -14.44
CA PHE A 423 35.86 -0.87 -15.34
C PHE A 423 37.02 -0.10 -15.96
N HIS A 424 36.93 0.14 -17.27
CA HIS A 424 37.73 1.13 -17.97
C HIS A 424 36.89 2.38 -18.22
N PHE A 425 37.31 3.50 -17.64
CA PHE A 425 36.71 4.81 -17.83
C PHE A 425 37.49 5.57 -18.89
N LYS A 426 36.80 6.03 -19.94
CA LYS A 426 37.44 6.78 -21.03
C LYS A 426 37.80 8.17 -20.56
N GLN A 427 39.00 8.64 -20.92
CA GLN A 427 39.46 9.97 -20.54
C GLN A 427 38.57 11.10 -21.11
N ASP A 428 37.96 10.86 -22.28
CA ASP A 428 37.02 11.76 -22.95
C ASP A 428 35.53 11.37 -22.72
N GLY A 429 35.27 10.45 -21.77
CA GLY A 429 33.93 10.07 -21.34
C GLY A 429 33.29 11.09 -20.39
N LEU A 430 32.03 10.83 -20.04
CA LEU A 430 31.23 11.54 -19.05
C LEU A 430 31.80 11.36 -17.63
N TRP A 431 32.36 10.17 -17.35
CA TRP A 431 32.83 9.78 -16.01
C TRP A 431 34.27 9.23 -16.04
N PRO A 432 35.27 10.05 -16.40
CA PRO A 432 36.65 9.59 -16.59
C PRO A 432 37.34 9.10 -15.31
N ASP A 433 36.97 9.63 -14.13
CA ASP A 433 37.51 9.19 -12.83
C ASP A 433 36.53 9.45 -11.67
N PRO A 434 35.49 8.61 -11.51
CA PRO A 434 34.48 8.79 -10.48
C PRO A 434 35.04 8.79 -9.05
N LYS A 435 36.07 7.97 -8.80
CA LYS A 435 36.70 7.85 -7.49
C LYS A 435 37.39 9.14 -7.09
N SER A 436 38.19 9.71 -7.99
CA SER A 436 38.86 10.98 -7.68
C SER A 436 37.89 12.14 -7.62
N MET A 437 36.81 12.14 -8.41
CA MET A 437 35.72 13.12 -8.28
C MET A 437 35.14 13.10 -6.87
N VAL A 438 34.68 11.95 -6.38
CA VAL A 438 34.10 11.80 -5.05
C VAL A 438 35.10 12.20 -3.95
N LYS A 439 36.37 11.82 -4.09
CA LYS A 439 37.44 12.23 -3.17
C LYS A 439 37.62 13.76 -3.14
N ARG A 440 37.57 14.43 -4.29
CA ARG A 440 37.69 15.90 -4.38
C ARG A 440 36.48 16.60 -3.76
N LEU A 441 35.27 16.10 -3.99
CA LEU A 441 34.05 16.61 -3.35
C LEU A 441 34.14 16.47 -1.82
N LEU A 442 34.57 15.30 -1.32
CA LEU A 442 34.73 15.08 0.12
C LEU A 442 35.79 16.00 0.73
N ALA A 443 36.89 16.27 0.03
CA ALA A 443 37.92 17.22 0.47
C ALA A 443 37.38 18.67 0.60
N GLN A 444 36.26 18.97 -0.05
CA GLN A 444 35.54 20.24 0.04
C GLN A 444 34.41 20.20 1.08
N GLY A 445 34.26 19.10 1.82
CA GLY A 445 33.19 18.90 2.80
C GLY A 445 31.86 18.41 2.20
N ILE A 446 31.83 18.05 0.91
CA ILE A 446 30.63 17.65 0.18
C ILE A 446 30.55 16.12 0.08
N HIS A 447 29.50 15.54 0.67
CA HIS A 447 29.22 14.10 0.64
C HIS A 447 28.42 13.73 -0.60
N THR A 448 28.90 12.74 -1.37
CA THR A 448 28.26 12.35 -2.63
C THR A 448 27.22 11.26 -2.41
N VAL A 449 26.02 11.43 -2.97
CA VAL A 449 24.92 10.47 -2.91
C VAL A 449 24.47 10.12 -4.32
N LEU A 450 24.28 8.83 -4.61
CA LEU A 450 23.86 8.35 -5.94
C LEU A 450 22.40 7.90 -5.94
N TRP A 451 21.65 8.27 -6.98
CA TRP A 451 20.27 7.83 -7.15
C TRP A 451 20.17 6.32 -7.43
N GLN A 452 19.12 5.69 -6.88
CA GLN A 452 18.79 4.26 -7.04
C GLN A 452 17.28 4.06 -7.20
N ILE A 453 16.91 2.90 -7.75
CA ILE A 453 15.52 2.44 -7.92
C ILE A 453 15.43 0.92 -7.72
N PRO A 454 14.37 0.38 -7.10
CA PRO A 454 14.21 -1.05 -6.84
C PRO A 454 13.62 -1.80 -8.05
N VAL A 455 14.24 -1.69 -9.22
CA VAL A 455 13.74 -2.36 -10.44
C VAL A 455 14.86 -2.99 -11.27
N LEU A 456 14.55 -4.12 -11.91
CA LEU A 456 15.29 -4.60 -13.08
C LEU A 456 14.54 -4.12 -14.34
N ARG A 457 15.01 -2.99 -14.88
CA ARG A 457 14.35 -2.19 -15.93
C ARG A 457 13.86 -3.00 -17.13
N SER A 458 12.62 -2.75 -17.59
CA SER A 458 12.19 -3.14 -18.94
C SER A 458 12.83 -2.24 -20.00
N LEU A 459 13.40 -2.84 -21.03
CA LEU A 459 14.21 -2.15 -22.04
C LEU A 459 13.52 -1.93 -23.39
N ASP A 460 12.24 -2.28 -23.53
CA ASP A 460 11.44 -2.08 -24.75
C ASP A 460 12.20 -2.49 -26.04
N ASN A 461 12.70 -3.73 -26.05
CA ASN A 461 13.52 -4.36 -27.10
C ASN A 461 14.98 -3.88 -27.24
N ARG A 462 15.45 -2.92 -26.44
CA ARG A 462 16.90 -2.63 -26.37
C ARG A 462 17.62 -3.79 -25.69
N LYS A 463 18.83 -4.10 -26.16
CA LYS A 463 19.66 -5.17 -25.60
C LYS A 463 20.76 -4.55 -24.74
N HIS A 464 20.94 -5.09 -23.53
CA HIS A 464 22.05 -4.75 -22.66
C HIS A 464 22.57 -6.03 -21.99
N ARG A 465 23.79 -6.45 -22.36
CA ARG A 465 24.27 -7.82 -22.07
C ARG A 465 24.32 -8.13 -20.57
N GLN A 466 24.85 -7.20 -19.78
CA GLN A 466 24.92 -7.35 -18.33
C GLN A 466 23.53 -7.40 -17.67
N HIS A 467 22.60 -6.60 -18.18
CA HIS A 467 21.25 -6.51 -17.61
C HIS A 467 20.42 -7.75 -17.92
N GLU A 468 20.54 -8.30 -19.13
CA GLU A 468 19.90 -9.57 -19.46
C GLU A 468 20.48 -10.72 -18.64
N LEU A 469 21.80 -10.73 -18.39
CA LEU A 469 22.40 -11.69 -17.47
C LEU A 469 21.82 -11.57 -16.06
N ASP A 470 21.75 -10.35 -15.52
CA ASP A 470 21.20 -10.08 -14.18
C ASP A 470 19.71 -10.48 -14.08
N LYS A 471 18.91 -10.20 -15.11
CA LYS A 471 17.50 -10.62 -15.18
C LYS A 471 17.36 -12.14 -15.23
N THR A 472 18.15 -12.83 -16.06
CA THR A 472 18.15 -14.29 -16.11
C THR A 472 18.51 -14.88 -14.76
N HIS A 473 19.61 -14.42 -14.16
CA HIS A 473 20.04 -14.85 -12.83
C HIS A 473 18.93 -14.66 -11.79
N ALA A 474 18.33 -13.47 -11.74
CA ALA A 474 17.29 -13.14 -10.76
C ALA A 474 16.03 -14.01 -10.94
N VAL A 475 15.64 -14.34 -12.17
CA VAL A 475 14.47 -15.21 -12.43
C VAL A 475 14.76 -16.67 -12.06
N GLU A 476 15.94 -17.19 -12.43
CA GLU A 476 16.39 -18.56 -12.15
C GLU A 476 16.52 -18.82 -10.64
N HIS A 477 17.09 -17.86 -9.91
CA HIS A 477 17.31 -17.94 -8.47
C HIS A 477 16.13 -17.40 -7.64
N LYS A 478 15.01 -17.03 -8.29
CA LYS A 478 13.79 -16.53 -7.64
C LYS A 478 14.03 -15.29 -6.74
N LEU A 479 14.88 -14.37 -7.19
CA LEU A 479 15.23 -13.13 -6.48
C LEU A 479 14.27 -11.96 -6.75
N VAL A 480 13.18 -12.21 -7.47
CA VAL A 480 12.17 -11.21 -7.84
C VAL A 480 10.79 -11.63 -7.36
N LEU A 481 9.92 -10.65 -7.13
CA LEU A 481 8.55 -10.89 -6.71
C LEU A 481 7.81 -11.79 -7.70
N GLY A 482 6.92 -12.62 -7.17
CA GLY A 482 6.06 -13.53 -7.94
C GLY A 482 4.62 -13.05 -8.00
N THR A 483 3.80 -13.85 -8.65
CA THR A 483 2.34 -13.75 -8.66
C THR A 483 1.71 -15.10 -8.26
N ALA A 484 0.45 -15.08 -7.85
CA ALA A 484 -0.28 -16.26 -7.39
C ALA A 484 -0.44 -17.35 -8.46
N ASP A 485 -0.34 -17.00 -9.74
CA ASP A 485 -0.33 -17.95 -10.87
C ASP A 485 1.04 -18.60 -11.13
N GLY A 486 2.06 -18.25 -10.34
CA GLY A 486 3.42 -18.78 -10.44
C GLY A 486 4.34 -18.01 -11.39
N SER A 487 3.84 -16.98 -12.08
CA SER A 487 4.67 -16.10 -12.91
C SER A 487 5.45 -15.07 -12.08
N ARG A 488 6.23 -14.22 -12.75
CA ARG A 488 6.98 -13.13 -12.10
C ARG A 488 6.20 -11.84 -12.17
N TYR A 489 6.18 -11.12 -11.06
CA TYR A 489 5.58 -9.80 -11.02
C TYR A 489 6.40 -8.82 -11.86
N THR A 490 5.70 -7.98 -12.62
CA THR A 490 6.28 -6.84 -13.31
C THR A 490 5.54 -5.57 -12.89
N SER A 491 6.28 -4.48 -12.75
CA SER A 491 5.74 -3.18 -12.31
C SER A 491 4.55 -2.76 -13.15
N ALA A 492 3.55 -2.22 -12.45
CA ALA A 492 2.31 -1.78 -13.06
C ALA A 492 2.51 -0.55 -13.98
N PRO A 493 1.48 -0.12 -14.74
CA PRO A 493 1.58 1.08 -15.57
C PRO A 493 2.03 2.32 -14.79
N GLY A 494 2.97 3.09 -15.35
CA GLY A 494 3.55 4.25 -14.69
C GLY A 494 5.06 4.29 -14.91
N TRP A 495 5.78 4.83 -13.94
CA TRP A 495 7.24 4.86 -13.98
C TRP A 495 7.81 3.44 -13.94
N PHE A 496 8.84 3.17 -14.75
CA PHE A 496 9.46 1.85 -14.90
C PHE A 496 8.53 0.68 -15.27
N LYS A 497 7.36 0.91 -15.89
CA LYS A 497 6.40 -0.13 -16.31
C LYS A 497 7.06 -1.37 -16.94
N GLY A 498 6.60 -2.56 -16.54
CA GLY A 498 7.03 -3.84 -17.10
C GLY A 498 8.37 -4.35 -16.58
N SER A 499 8.98 -3.65 -15.62
CA SER A 499 10.25 -4.06 -15.00
C SER A 499 10.01 -5.14 -13.96
N LEU A 500 10.95 -6.07 -13.80
CA LEU A 500 10.90 -7.01 -12.67
C LEU A 500 11.23 -6.26 -11.38
N ILE A 501 10.63 -6.68 -10.27
CA ILE A 501 10.85 -6.08 -8.96
C ILE A 501 11.63 -7.06 -8.09
N PRO A 502 12.82 -6.71 -7.57
CA PRO A 502 13.55 -7.53 -6.61
C PRO A 502 12.70 -7.82 -5.36
N ASP A 503 12.77 -9.05 -4.86
CA ASP A 503 12.11 -9.43 -3.62
C ASP A 503 13.01 -9.18 -2.39
N PHE A 504 12.89 -8.01 -1.76
CA PHE A 504 13.66 -7.64 -0.56
C PHE A 504 13.20 -8.33 0.73
N THR A 505 12.19 -9.20 0.68
CA THR A 505 11.90 -10.10 1.80
C THR A 505 12.89 -11.28 1.84
N ASN A 506 13.57 -11.54 0.72
CA ASN A 506 14.57 -12.59 0.58
C ASN A 506 15.98 -12.04 0.86
N CYS A 507 16.65 -12.60 1.87
CA CYS A 507 18.02 -12.21 2.22
C CYS A 507 19.02 -12.42 1.07
N ASP A 508 18.83 -13.45 0.23
CA ASP A 508 19.70 -13.71 -0.92
C ASP A 508 19.56 -12.62 -1.98
N THR A 509 18.33 -12.10 -2.17
CA THR A 509 18.09 -10.94 -3.04
C THR A 509 18.82 -9.71 -2.50
N CYS A 510 18.73 -9.45 -1.20
CA CYS A 510 19.38 -8.30 -0.57
C CYS A 510 20.90 -8.37 -0.72
N GLU A 511 21.51 -9.52 -0.43
CA GLU A 511 22.96 -9.70 -0.60
C GLU A 511 23.38 -9.55 -2.07
N TRP A 512 22.69 -10.21 -3.00
CA TRP A 512 22.97 -10.11 -4.44
C TRP A 512 22.84 -8.66 -4.95
N TRP A 513 21.79 -7.97 -4.55
CA TRP A 513 21.51 -6.59 -4.95
C TRP A 513 22.56 -5.62 -4.40
N LEU A 514 22.86 -5.68 -3.11
CA LEU A 514 23.82 -4.81 -2.44
C LEU A 514 25.26 -5.11 -2.87
N ALA A 515 25.61 -6.38 -3.10
CA ALA A 515 26.94 -6.76 -3.58
C ALA A 515 27.29 -6.07 -4.90
N LYS A 516 26.33 -5.90 -5.83
CA LYS A 516 26.54 -5.18 -7.10
C LYS A 516 26.81 -3.67 -6.91
N ARG A 517 26.39 -3.08 -5.79
CA ARG A 517 26.63 -1.66 -5.44
C ARG A 517 27.81 -1.48 -4.48
N ARG A 518 28.35 -2.56 -3.93
CA ARG A 518 29.37 -2.53 -2.87
C ARG A 518 30.60 -1.70 -3.24
N TYR A 519 31.09 -1.82 -4.48
CA TYR A 519 32.25 -1.05 -4.95
C TYR A 519 32.02 0.48 -4.95
N LEU A 520 30.77 0.93 -5.07
CA LEU A 520 30.43 2.36 -5.01
C LEU A 520 30.71 2.93 -3.61
N LEU A 521 30.43 2.16 -2.57
CA LEU A 521 30.68 2.52 -1.18
C LEU A 521 32.16 2.29 -0.81
N GLU A 522 32.67 1.10 -1.07
CA GLU A 522 33.98 0.66 -0.55
C GLU A 522 35.17 1.18 -1.37
N GLU A 523 35.01 1.36 -2.69
CA GLU A 523 36.12 1.71 -3.59
C GLU A 523 36.01 3.11 -4.19
N VAL A 524 34.81 3.52 -4.62
CA VAL A 524 34.53 4.88 -5.12
C VAL A 524 34.39 5.87 -3.95
N GLY A 525 33.78 5.44 -2.84
CA GLY A 525 33.72 6.20 -1.59
C GLY A 525 32.52 7.15 -1.47
N ILE A 526 31.38 6.81 -2.07
CA ILE A 526 30.15 7.61 -1.90
C ILE A 526 29.65 7.52 -0.45
N ALA A 527 28.84 8.50 -0.03
CA ALA A 527 28.31 8.59 1.33
C ALA A 527 26.95 7.88 1.52
N GLY A 528 26.26 7.53 0.44
CA GLY A 528 24.98 6.83 0.49
C GLY A 528 24.21 6.87 -0.82
N PHE A 529 22.94 6.50 -0.75
CA PHE A 529 22.04 6.45 -1.91
C PHE A 529 20.81 7.32 -1.71
N LYS A 530 20.33 7.92 -2.81
CA LYS A 530 18.97 8.44 -2.91
C LYS A 530 18.10 7.30 -3.46
N THR A 531 17.54 6.53 -2.54
CA THR A 531 16.67 5.37 -2.82
C THR A 531 15.27 5.86 -3.19
N ASP A 532 15.03 6.02 -4.48
CA ASP A 532 13.77 6.53 -5.02
C ASP A 532 12.78 5.40 -5.33
N GLY A 533 11.51 5.75 -5.51
CA GLY A 533 10.44 4.81 -5.84
C GLY A 533 10.10 3.82 -4.72
N GLY A 534 9.58 2.65 -5.12
CA GLY A 534 9.06 1.63 -4.21
C GLY A 534 7.52 1.51 -4.22
N GLU A 535 6.82 2.40 -4.91
CA GLU A 535 5.35 2.42 -4.98
C GLU A 535 4.80 1.65 -6.20
N HIS A 536 5.64 0.86 -6.87
CA HIS A 536 5.37 0.24 -8.17
C HIS A 536 4.45 -1.01 -8.12
N LEU A 537 4.01 -1.42 -6.93
CA LEU A 537 3.25 -2.65 -6.71
C LEU A 537 1.73 -2.39 -6.75
N TRP A 538 1.01 -3.03 -7.68
CA TRP A 538 -0.46 -3.09 -7.73
C TRP A 538 -0.96 -4.53 -7.89
N GLY A 539 -2.07 -4.86 -7.22
CA GLY A 539 -2.70 -6.19 -7.24
C GLY A 539 -2.48 -6.98 -5.95
N TYR A 540 -3.45 -7.82 -5.58
CA TYR A 540 -3.42 -8.58 -4.31
C TYR A 540 -2.75 -9.94 -4.49
N GLY A 541 -2.68 -10.43 -5.73
CA GLY A 541 -2.02 -11.68 -6.11
C GLY A 541 -0.50 -11.62 -6.21
N ILE A 542 0.15 -10.49 -5.91
CA ILE A 542 1.63 -10.42 -5.79
C ILE A 542 2.06 -11.35 -4.65
N THR A 543 3.19 -12.05 -4.81
CA THR A 543 3.76 -12.95 -3.80
C THR A 543 5.24 -12.63 -3.54
N ALA A 544 5.66 -12.77 -2.28
CA ALA A 544 7.04 -12.64 -1.83
C ALA A 544 7.50 -13.90 -1.06
N SER A 545 8.81 -14.04 -0.92
CA SER A 545 9.49 -15.22 -0.35
C SER A 545 9.11 -15.50 1.11
N ASP A 546 8.81 -14.46 1.89
CA ASP A 546 8.38 -14.56 3.29
C ASP A 546 6.88 -14.89 3.48
N GLY A 547 6.16 -15.13 2.38
CA GLY A 547 4.71 -15.40 2.37
C GLY A 547 3.83 -14.16 2.48
N ARG A 548 4.39 -12.94 2.41
CA ARG A 548 3.59 -11.74 2.17
C ARG A 548 3.01 -11.79 0.75
N MET A 549 1.82 -11.21 0.64
CA MET A 549 1.10 -11.04 -0.62
C MET A 549 0.79 -9.56 -0.83
N GLY A 550 0.27 -9.22 -2.02
CA GLY A 550 0.01 -7.84 -2.43
C GLY A 550 -0.79 -6.99 -1.43
N ASP A 551 -1.74 -7.59 -0.71
CA ASP A 551 -2.50 -6.92 0.35
C ASP A 551 -1.63 -6.24 1.42
N ARG A 552 -0.47 -6.85 1.72
CA ARG A 552 0.54 -6.32 2.67
C ARG A 552 1.71 -5.66 1.98
N LEU A 553 2.23 -6.28 0.91
CA LEU A 553 3.46 -5.87 0.23
C LEU A 553 3.40 -4.43 -0.28
N ILE A 554 2.25 -3.99 -0.79
CA ILE A 554 2.13 -2.65 -1.39
C ILE A 554 2.58 -1.54 -0.42
N ASN A 555 2.21 -1.63 0.86
CA ASN A 555 2.63 -0.63 1.85
C ASN A 555 3.97 -0.97 2.50
N ALA A 556 4.32 -2.25 2.60
CA ALA A 556 5.56 -2.69 3.24
C ALA A 556 6.80 -2.51 2.35
N PHE A 557 6.64 -2.58 1.02
CA PHE A 557 7.74 -2.67 0.07
C PHE A 557 8.73 -1.50 0.12
N PRO A 558 8.30 -0.22 0.19
CA PRO A 558 9.25 0.89 0.32
C PRO A 558 10.14 0.76 1.56
N GLN A 559 9.62 0.27 2.68
CA GLN A 559 10.39 0.06 3.91
C GLN A 559 11.28 -1.18 3.86
N LEU A 560 10.95 -2.18 3.04
CA LEU A 560 11.82 -3.34 2.80
C LEU A 560 12.99 -3.00 1.86
N TYR A 561 12.79 -2.01 0.99
CA TYR A 561 13.83 -1.52 0.07
C TYR A 561 14.89 -0.67 0.78
N LEU A 562 14.46 0.18 1.72
CA LEU A 562 15.34 0.96 2.61
C LEU A 562 16.11 0.05 3.56
#